data_AF-A0A7W1MWE8-F1
#
_entry.id   AF-A0A7W1MWE8-F1
#
_cell.length_a   1.000
_cell.length_b   1.000
_cell.length_c   1.000
_cell.angle_alpha   90.00
_cell.angle_beta   90.00
_cell.angle_gamma   90.00
#
_symmetry.space_group_name_H-M   'P 1'
#
loop_
_entity.id
_entity.type
_entity.pdbx_description
1 polymer ?
#
loop_
_entity_poly.entity_id
_entity_poly.type
_entity_poly.pdbx_seq_one_letter_code
_entity_poly.pdbx_strand_id
1 'polypeptide(L)'
;MTVPTWATGLFPHIELTKDQLSRLESIRLDAGVSDESMELHIQTHPECTKMLQRKLFWEIKDSNPSAPDEMILMHLFYSRLLTAKQQGFGLLGVSAKDVTDKANPPRSLLEAIHAVMIQRDMRTVDDFADAVVKDEESIPSIVPTSPSLEWVADRIAAVLQEKHPRSTVSHRVSE
;
A
#
# COMPACT_ATOMS: atom_id res chain seq x y z
N MET A 1 -3.47 3.19 27.19
CA MET A 1 -2.20 3.12 26.44
C MET A 1 -2.03 4.41 25.67
N THR A 2 -0.93 5.11 25.89
CA THR A 2 -0.55 6.30 25.13
C THR A 2 -0.05 5.89 23.75
N VAL A 3 -0.41 6.65 22.71
CA VAL A 3 0.10 6.43 21.35
C VAL A 3 1.61 6.75 21.36
N PRO A 4 2.48 5.87 20.84
CA PRO A 4 3.91 6.15 20.74
C PRO A 4 4.20 7.40 19.90
N THR A 5 5.25 8.15 20.22
CA THR A 5 5.58 9.41 19.52
C THR A 5 5.77 9.20 18.02
N TRP A 6 6.54 8.17 17.62
CA TRP A 6 6.76 7.84 16.20
C TRP A 6 5.47 7.53 15.43
N ALA A 7 4.43 7.05 16.12
CA ALA A 7 3.17 6.71 15.47
C ALA A 7 2.33 7.95 15.11
N THR A 8 2.66 9.12 15.66
CA THR A 8 1.93 10.38 15.40
C THR A 8 2.24 10.99 14.04
N GLY A 9 3.39 10.67 13.45
CA GLY A 9 3.79 11.13 12.11
C GLY A 9 3.32 10.21 10.97
N LEU A 10 2.75 9.04 11.27
CA LEU A 10 2.33 8.08 10.25
C LEU A 10 1.24 8.64 9.33
N PHE A 11 1.29 8.23 8.06
CA PHE A 11 0.26 8.59 7.10
C PHE A 11 -1.12 8.06 7.52
N PRO A 12 -2.22 8.77 7.21
CA PRO A 12 -3.57 8.40 7.64
C PRO A 12 -4.11 7.04 7.15
N HIS A 13 -3.44 6.39 6.18
CA HIS A 13 -3.81 5.06 5.71
C HIS A 13 -3.15 3.93 6.50
N ILE A 14 -2.15 4.25 7.32
CA ILE A 14 -1.43 3.29 8.17
C ILE A 14 -2.20 3.16 9.48
N GLU A 15 -3.27 2.36 9.44
CA GLU A 15 -4.17 2.16 10.57
C GLU A 15 -3.72 0.97 11.42
N LEU A 16 -2.89 1.24 12.43
CA LEU A 16 -2.38 0.23 13.36
C LEU A 16 -3.29 0.12 14.59
N THR A 17 -3.53 -1.11 15.04
CA THR A 17 -4.24 -1.34 16.31
C THR A 17 -3.36 -1.02 17.51
N LYS A 18 -4.00 -0.86 18.68
CA LYS A 18 -3.30 -0.67 19.96
C LYS A 18 -2.31 -1.80 20.26
N ASP A 19 -2.65 -3.05 19.92
CA ASP A 19 -1.76 -4.20 20.10
C ASP A 19 -0.52 -4.10 19.19
N GLN A 20 -0.71 -3.80 17.90
CA GLN A 20 0.39 -3.60 16.97
C GLN A 20 1.28 -2.44 17.39
N LEU A 21 0.70 -1.30 17.79
CA LEU A 21 1.44 -0.16 18.32
C LEU A 21 2.28 -0.55 19.53
N SER A 22 1.72 -1.33 20.46
CA SER A 22 2.45 -1.84 21.63
C SER A 22 3.64 -2.70 21.23
N ARG A 23 3.44 -3.64 20.30
CA ARG A 23 4.46 -4.61 19.90
C ARG A 23 5.57 -3.96 19.09
N LEU A 24 5.21 -3.04 18.20
CA LEU A 24 6.17 -2.23 17.44
C LEU A 24 6.99 -1.33 18.37
N GLU A 25 6.37 -0.73 19.39
CA GLU A 25 7.10 0.05 20.40
C GLU A 25 8.08 -0.82 21.19
N SER A 26 7.71 -2.05 21.57
CA SER A 26 8.65 -2.99 22.19
C SER A 26 9.83 -3.33 21.28
N ILE A 27 9.58 -3.59 19.98
CA ILE A 27 10.65 -3.86 19.00
C ILE A 27 11.60 -2.66 18.88
N ARG A 28 11.05 -1.45 18.80
CA ARG A 28 11.84 -0.21 18.71
C ARG A 28 12.76 -0.04 19.91
N LEU A 29 12.22 -0.22 21.11
CA LEU A 29 12.97 -0.11 22.37
C LEU A 29 14.06 -1.20 22.49
N ASP A 30 13.74 -2.45 22.15
CA ASP A 30 14.69 -3.57 22.16
C ASP A 30 15.87 -3.32 21.21
N ALA A 31 15.59 -2.75 20.03
CA ALA A 31 16.58 -2.48 19.00
C ALA A 31 17.34 -1.15 19.19
N GLY A 32 16.93 -0.31 20.15
CA GLY A 32 17.52 1.01 20.35
C GLY A 32 17.30 1.98 19.18
N VAL A 33 16.21 1.82 18.42
CA VAL A 33 15.89 2.62 17.23
C VAL A 33 15.23 3.94 17.64
N SER A 34 15.64 5.05 17.02
CA SER A 34 15.02 6.37 17.28
C SER A 34 13.57 6.41 16.78
N ASP A 35 12.76 7.31 17.34
CA ASP A 35 11.37 7.50 16.88
C ASP A 35 11.32 7.82 15.38
N GLU A 36 12.18 8.73 14.90
CA GLU A 36 12.29 9.12 13.49
C GLU A 36 12.66 7.93 12.58
N SER A 37 13.60 7.09 13.02
CA SER A 37 14.01 5.91 12.25
C SER A 37 12.89 4.87 12.19
N MET A 38 12.16 4.70 13.29
CA MET A 38 11.01 3.79 13.34
C MET A 38 9.87 4.28 12.45
N GLU A 39 9.54 5.58 12.53
CA GLU A 39 8.54 6.20 11.67
C GLU A 39 8.87 5.99 10.19
N LEU A 40 10.09 6.33 9.78
CA LEU A 40 10.53 6.17 8.39
C LEU A 40 10.50 4.70 7.95
N HIS A 41 10.91 3.78 8.82
CA HIS A 41 10.90 2.35 8.53
C HIS A 41 9.47 1.85 8.31
N ILE A 42 8.52 2.24 9.15
CA ILE A 42 7.10 1.87 8.99
C ILE A 42 6.53 2.49 7.71
N GLN A 43 6.74 3.78 7.48
CA GLN A 43 6.19 4.48 6.31
C GLN A 43 6.70 3.95 4.96
N THR A 44 7.93 3.43 4.94
CA THR A 44 8.53 2.83 3.73
C THR A 44 8.33 1.31 3.65
N HIS A 45 7.68 0.70 4.64
CA HIS A 45 7.45 -0.74 4.66
C HIS A 45 6.46 -1.16 3.56
N PRO A 46 6.74 -2.23 2.79
CA PRO A 46 5.86 -2.69 1.70
C PRO A 46 4.41 -2.97 2.11
N GLU A 47 4.19 -3.47 3.33
CA GLU A 47 2.84 -3.67 3.86
C GLU A 47 2.02 -2.38 3.98
N CYS A 48 2.66 -1.23 4.19
CA CYS A 48 1.96 0.05 4.17
C CYS A 48 1.45 0.41 2.78
N THR A 49 2.18 0.06 1.71
CA THR A 49 1.67 0.14 0.34
C THR A 49 0.43 -0.74 0.17
N LYS A 50 0.41 -1.96 0.73
CA LYS A 50 -0.77 -2.84 0.66
C LYS A 50 -1.96 -2.27 1.45
N MET A 51 -1.71 -1.69 2.64
CA MET A 51 -2.74 -0.99 3.42
C MET A 51 -3.36 0.15 2.60
N LEU A 52 -2.53 0.95 1.91
CA LEU A 52 -3.01 2.01 1.02
C LEU A 52 -3.88 1.46 -0.10
N GLN A 53 -3.45 0.41 -0.82
CA GLN A 53 -4.26 -0.17 -1.91
C GLN A 53 -5.62 -0.68 -1.42
N ARG A 54 -5.63 -1.38 -0.27
CA ARG A 54 -6.88 -1.85 0.37
C ARG A 54 -7.80 -0.70 0.73
N LYS A 55 -7.26 0.36 1.34
CA LYS A 55 -8.03 1.54 1.73
C LYS A 55 -8.67 2.22 0.52
N LEU A 56 -7.87 2.51 -0.51
CA LEU A 56 -8.37 3.13 -1.74
C LEU A 56 -9.41 2.27 -2.46
N PHE A 57 -9.23 0.95 -2.49
CA PHE A 57 -10.23 0.03 -3.04
C PHE A 57 -11.57 0.17 -2.35
N TRP A 58 -11.58 0.14 -1.01
CA TRP A 58 -12.82 0.25 -0.26
C TRP A 58 -13.44 1.64 -0.33
N GLU A 59 -12.65 2.72 -0.31
CA GLU A 59 -13.16 4.09 -0.50
C GLU A 59 -13.88 4.25 -1.85
N ILE A 60 -13.31 3.69 -2.93
CA ILE A 60 -13.94 3.70 -4.26
C ILE A 60 -15.19 2.82 -4.27
N LYS A 61 -15.14 1.63 -3.67
CA LYS A 61 -16.27 0.69 -3.61
C LYS A 61 -17.44 1.25 -2.82
N ASP A 62 -17.18 1.88 -1.69
CA ASP A 62 -18.20 2.48 -0.83
C ASP A 62 -18.84 3.69 -1.53
N SER A 63 -18.04 4.46 -2.29
CA SER A 63 -18.54 5.55 -3.13
C SER A 63 -19.31 5.06 -4.37
N ASN A 64 -19.01 3.86 -4.85
CA ASN A 64 -19.61 3.26 -6.06
C ASN A 64 -19.99 1.78 -5.84
N PRO A 65 -21.03 1.47 -5.04
CA PRO A 65 -21.31 0.09 -4.62
C PRO A 65 -21.63 -0.87 -5.78
N SER A 66 -22.16 -0.34 -6.88
CA SER A 66 -22.51 -1.10 -8.08
C SER A 66 -21.33 -1.35 -9.02
N ALA A 67 -20.19 -0.69 -8.82
CA ALA A 67 -19.02 -0.89 -9.67
C ALA A 67 -18.47 -2.31 -9.46
N PRO A 68 -18.19 -3.06 -10.54
CA PRO A 68 -17.50 -4.35 -10.45
C PRO A 68 -16.12 -4.19 -9.81
N ASP A 69 -15.72 -5.13 -8.98
CA ASP A 69 -14.43 -5.08 -8.27
C ASP A 69 -13.26 -5.00 -9.26
N GLU A 70 -13.33 -5.74 -10.37
CA GLU A 70 -12.38 -5.65 -11.49
C GLU A 70 -12.23 -4.22 -12.03
N MET A 71 -13.34 -3.50 -12.20
CA MET A 71 -13.31 -2.11 -12.66
C MET A 71 -12.58 -1.21 -11.67
N ILE A 72 -12.79 -1.42 -10.37
CA ILE A 72 -12.10 -0.67 -9.31
C ILE A 72 -10.60 -0.99 -9.34
N LEU A 73 -10.22 -2.27 -9.42
CA LEU A 73 -8.83 -2.70 -9.52
C LEU A 73 -8.13 -2.08 -10.74
N MET A 74 -8.78 -2.05 -11.91
CA MET A 74 -8.21 -1.40 -13.09
C MET A 74 -7.96 0.10 -12.87
N HIS A 75 -8.85 0.80 -12.17
CA HIS A 75 -8.67 2.23 -11.84
C HIS A 75 -7.54 2.44 -10.83
N LEU A 76 -7.42 1.58 -9.82
CA LEU A 76 -6.28 1.61 -8.90
C LEU A 76 -4.96 1.37 -9.63
N PHE A 77 -4.92 0.38 -10.52
CA PHE A 77 -3.74 0.11 -11.33
C PHE A 77 -3.38 1.32 -12.19
N TYR A 78 -4.35 1.95 -12.86
CA TYR A 78 -4.11 3.19 -13.61
C TYR A 78 -3.57 4.33 -12.72
N SER A 79 -4.13 4.52 -11.52
CA SER A 79 -3.65 5.52 -10.56
C SER A 79 -2.19 5.29 -10.18
N ARG A 80 -1.80 4.04 -9.89
CA ARG A 80 -0.41 3.69 -9.58
C ARG A 80 0.51 3.85 -10.77
N LEU A 81 0.02 3.54 -11.97
CA LEU A 81 0.76 3.73 -13.21
C LEU A 81 1.02 5.23 -13.50
N LEU A 82 0.10 6.14 -13.13
CA LEU A 82 0.34 7.59 -13.17
C LEU A 82 1.48 8.00 -12.21
N THR A 83 1.52 7.44 -11.00
CA THR A 83 2.63 7.67 -10.06
C THR A 83 3.96 7.16 -10.61
N ALA A 84 3.98 5.94 -11.16
CA ALA A 84 5.19 5.36 -11.77
C ALA A 84 5.69 6.20 -12.95
N LYS A 85 4.78 6.71 -13.79
CA LYS A 85 5.09 7.63 -14.88
C LYS A 85 5.81 8.89 -14.38
N GLN A 86 5.34 9.50 -13.30
CA GLN A 86 5.98 10.69 -12.72
C GLN A 86 7.42 10.43 -12.26
N GLN A 87 7.73 9.18 -11.91
CA GLN A 87 9.07 8.73 -11.54
C GLN A 87 9.91 8.27 -12.74
N GLY A 88 9.32 8.19 -13.94
CA GLY A 88 9.99 7.78 -15.17
C GLY A 88 10.03 6.27 -15.42
N PHE A 89 9.26 5.47 -14.66
CA PHE A 89 9.23 4.01 -14.76
C PHE A 89 7.84 3.49 -15.15
N GLY A 90 7.79 2.30 -15.76
CA GLY A 90 6.54 1.58 -15.98
C GLY A 90 6.09 0.84 -14.72
N LEU A 91 4.92 0.20 -14.78
CA LEU A 91 4.40 -0.63 -13.69
C LEU A 91 3.85 -1.93 -14.27
N LEU A 92 4.29 -3.06 -13.72
CA LEU A 92 3.83 -4.42 -14.05
C LEU A 92 3.97 -4.79 -15.54
N GLY A 93 4.92 -4.16 -16.25
CA GLY A 93 5.16 -4.33 -17.69
C GLY A 93 4.35 -3.37 -18.58
N VAL A 94 3.53 -2.49 -18.00
CA VAL A 94 2.88 -1.39 -18.73
C VAL A 94 3.81 -0.18 -18.73
N SER A 95 4.12 0.34 -19.91
CA SER A 95 5.07 1.43 -20.08
C SER A 95 4.44 2.78 -19.70
N ALA A 96 5.22 3.61 -19.01
CA ALA A 96 4.87 5.00 -18.67
C ALA A 96 4.53 5.86 -19.90
N LYS A 97 5.06 5.51 -21.08
CA LYS A 97 4.81 6.25 -22.33
C LYS A 97 3.39 6.05 -22.85
N ASP A 98 2.73 4.97 -22.46
CA ASP A 98 1.37 4.63 -22.91
C ASP A 98 0.30 5.35 -22.06
N VAL A 99 0.73 6.10 -21.05
CA VAL A 99 -0.11 6.73 -20.03
C VAL A 99 -0.37 8.19 -20.39
N THR A 100 -1.64 8.54 -20.60
CA THR A 100 -2.07 9.92 -20.85
C THR A 100 -2.26 10.67 -19.53
N ASP A 101 -2.03 11.98 -19.48
CA ASP A 101 -2.30 12.83 -18.30
C ASP A 101 -3.80 13.18 -18.13
N LYS A 102 -4.68 12.31 -18.65
CA LYS A 102 -6.13 12.51 -18.60
C LYS A 102 -6.70 11.93 -17.31
N ALA A 103 -7.73 12.58 -16.78
CA ALA A 103 -8.45 12.13 -15.59
C ALA A 103 -9.02 10.72 -15.75
N ASN A 104 -9.45 10.36 -16.96
CA ASN A 104 -9.93 9.02 -17.28
C ASN A 104 -8.95 8.31 -18.23
N PRO A 105 -8.62 7.03 -17.99
CA PRO A 105 -7.76 6.27 -18.88
C PRO A 105 -8.45 6.03 -20.24
N PRO A 106 -7.72 6.09 -21.36
CA PRO A 106 -8.26 5.69 -22.65
C PRO A 106 -8.62 4.20 -22.63
N ARG A 107 -9.65 3.81 -23.39
CA ARG A 107 -10.14 2.42 -23.44
C ARG A 107 -9.04 1.41 -23.77
N SER A 108 -8.14 1.74 -24.70
CA SER A 108 -7.01 0.88 -25.08
C SER A 108 -6.05 0.61 -23.91
N LEU A 109 -5.86 1.59 -23.02
CA LEU A 109 -5.03 1.41 -21.83
C LEU A 109 -5.74 0.55 -20.77
N LEU A 110 -7.06 0.72 -20.61
CA LEU A 110 -7.85 -0.16 -19.74
C LEU A 110 -7.81 -1.62 -20.22
N GLU A 111 -7.91 -1.85 -21.54
CA GLU A 111 -7.80 -3.19 -22.14
C GLU A 111 -6.40 -3.81 -21.90
N ALA A 112 -5.33 -3.01 -22.02
CA ALA A 112 -3.97 -3.44 -21.70
C ALA A 112 -3.78 -3.78 -20.21
N ILE A 113 -4.29 -2.91 -19.32
CA ILE A 113 -4.31 -3.11 -17.87
C ILE A 113 -5.04 -4.41 -17.52
N HIS A 114 -6.23 -4.61 -18.09
CA HIS A 114 -7.05 -5.81 -17.88
C HIS A 114 -6.33 -7.08 -18.33
N ALA A 115 -5.68 -7.05 -19.50
CA ALA A 115 -4.89 -8.19 -19.98
C ALA A 115 -3.74 -8.55 -19.02
N VAL A 116 -3.05 -7.55 -18.46
CA VAL A 116 -1.99 -7.77 -17.45
C VAL A 116 -2.57 -8.34 -16.16
N MET A 117 -3.73 -7.84 -15.71
CA MET A 117 -4.44 -8.38 -14.54
C MET A 117 -4.79 -9.85 -14.71
N ILE A 118 -5.35 -10.25 -15.85
CA ILE A 118 -5.64 -11.65 -16.17
C ILE A 118 -4.34 -12.47 -16.19
N GLN A 119 -3.31 -11.99 -16.88
CA GLN A 119 -2.04 -12.72 -17.03
C GLN A 119 -1.35 -12.99 -15.69
N ARG A 120 -1.46 -12.05 -14.73
CA ARG A 120 -0.87 -12.14 -13.39
C ARG A 120 -1.83 -12.66 -12.33
N ASP A 121 -3.02 -13.11 -12.72
CA ASP A 121 -4.07 -13.63 -11.84
C ASP A 121 -4.48 -12.65 -10.71
N MET A 122 -4.47 -11.34 -10.99
CA MET A 122 -4.82 -10.29 -10.02
C MET A 122 -6.35 -10.15 -9.89
N ARG A 123 -6.98 -11.06 -9.15
CA ARG A 123 -8.45 -11.11 -9.01
C ARG A 123 -8.98 -10.34 -7.82
N THR A 124 -8.16 -10.16 -6.79
CA THR A 124 -8.54 -9.45 -5.56
C THR A 124 -7.64 -8.25 -5.32
N VAL A 125 -8.06 -7.37 -4.40
CA VAL A 125 -7.22 -6.25 -3.95
C VAL A 125 -5.93 -6.73 -3.28
N ASP A 126 -5.95 -7.89 -2.62
CA ASP A 126 -4.76 -8.49 -2.01
C ASP A 126 -3.78 -8.95 -3.11
N ASP A 127 -4.26 -9.66 -4.14
CA ASP A 127 -3.42 -10.11 -5.26
C ASP A 127 -2.80 -8.92 -6.02
N PHE A 128 -3.60 -7.86 -6.24
CA PHE A 128 -3.13 -6.63 -6.86
C PHE A 128 -2.07 -5.93 -6.01
N ALA A 129 -2.31 -5.79 -4.71
CA ALA A 129 -1.37 -5.14 -3.80
C ALA A 129 -0.03 -5.90 -3.71
N ASP A 130 -0.09 -7.23 -3.65
CA ASP A 130 1.10 -8.10 -3.67
C ASP A 130 1.87 -7.96 -4.99
N ALA A 131 1.17 -7.90 -6.12
CA ALA A 131 1.80 -7.70 -7.41
C ALA A 131 2.51 -6.34 -7.51
N VAL A 132 1.87 -5.26 -7.06
CA VAL A 132 2.46 -3.91 -7.03
C VAL A 132 3.72 -3.89 -6.17
N VAL A 133 3.64 -4.41 -4.94
CA VAL A 133 4.80 -4.47 -4.04
C VAL A 133 5.95 -5.23 -4.68
N LYS A 134 5.68 -6.42 -5.26
CA LYS A 134 6.71 -7.23 -5.92
C LYS A 134 7.39 -6.50 -7.09
N ASP A 135 6.65 -5.70 -7.83
CA ASP A 135 7.18 -4.90 -8.94
C ASP A 135 8.03 -3.74 -8.41
N GLU A 136 7.58 -3.05 -7.37
CA GLU A 136 8.31 -1.94 -6.73
C GLU A 136 9.58 -2.41 -6.03
N GLU A 137 9.56 -3.54 -5.34
CA GLU A 137 10.73 -4.16 -4.71
C GLU A 137 11.77 -4.65 -5.73
N SER A 138 11.35 -4.88 -6.98
CA SER A 138 12.28 -5.22 -8.06
C SER A 138 13.10 -4.01 -8.56
N ILE A 139 12.67 -2.80 -8.21
CA ILE A 139 13.42 -1.58 -8.47
C ILE A 139 14.58 -1.52 -7.45
N PRO A 140 15.85 -1.42 -7.89
CA PRO A 140 16.99 -1.43 -6.98
C PRO A 140 16.84 -0.39 -5.86
N SER A 141 16.79 -0.86 -4.62
CA SER A 141 16.72 0.04 -3.45
C SER A 141 17.98 0.91 -3.37
N ILE A 142 17.76 2.21 -3.19
CA ILE A 142 18.82 3.19 -2.91
C ILE A 142 19.06 3.34 -1.40
N VAL A 143 18.24 2.67 -0.57
CA VAL A 143 18.34 2.74 0.88
C VAL A 143 19.36 1.72 1.37
N PRO A 144 20.43 2.13 2.08
CA PRO A 144 21.38 1.19 2.65
C PRO A 144 20.69 0.32 3.69
N THR A 145 20.58 -0.98 3.44
CA THR A 145 20.23 -1.97 4.45
C THR A 145 21.44 -2.19 5.36
N SER A 146 21.33 -1.78 6.62
CA SER A 146 22.33 -2.16 7.63
C SER A 146 22.12 -3.63 8.01
N PRO A 147 23.09 -4.53 7.79
CA PRO A 147 22.95 -5.97 8.09
C PRO A 147 22.64 -6.24 9.57
N SER A 148 22.97 -5.31 10.47
CA SER A 148 22.74 -5.43 11.91
C SER A 148 21.28 -5.37 12.36
N LEU A 149 20.34 -5.05 11.46
CA LEU A 149 18.92 -4.81 11.79
C LEU A 149 17.94 -5.64 10.95
N GLU A 150 18.39 -6.65 10.20
CA GLU A 150 17.49 -7.51 9.40
C GLU A 150 16.40 -8.17 10.28
N TRP A 151 16.76 -8.63 11.47
CA TRP A 151 15.80 -9.21 12.43
C TRP A 151 14.72 -8.22 12.87
N VAL A 152 15.01 -6.92 12.87
CA VAL A 152 14.04 -5.86 13.21
C VAL A 152 13.02 -5.73 12.10
N ALA A 153 13.47 -5.74 10.83
CA ALA A 153 12.60 -5.68 9.67
C ALA A 153 11.65 -6.89 9.63
N ASP A 154 12.14 -8.10 9.88
CA ASP A 154 11.31 -9.32 9.92
C ASP A 154 10.24 -9.26 11.01
N ARG A 155 10.60 -8.79 12.21
CA ARG A 155 9.65 -8.66 13.33
C ARG A 155 8.61 -7.57 13.07
N ILE A 156 9.00 -6.47 12.44
CA ILE A 156 8.09 -5.40 12.03
C ILE A 156 7.12 -5.93 10.97
N ALA A 157 7.63 -6.62 9.95
CA ALA A 157 6.81 -7.22 8.90
C ALA A 157 5.76 -8.17 9.48
N ALA A 158 6.15 -9.03 10.42
CA ALA A 158 5.24 -9.95 11.09
C ALA A 158 4.08 -9.24 11.81
N VAL A 159 4.34 -8.09 12.47
CA VAL A 159 3.29 -7.32 13.14
C VAL A 159 2.39 -6.61 12.13
N LEU A 160 2.95 -6.08 11.04
CA LEU A 160 2.21 -5.33 10.02
C LEU A 160 1.32 -6.22 9.13
N GLN A 161 1.68 -7.49 8.95
CA GLN A 161 0.93 -8.46 8.14
C GLN A 161 -0.33 -9.01 8.82
N GLU A 162 -0.50 -8.76 10.13
CA GLU A 162 -1.69 -9.21 10.87
C GLU A 162 -2.95 -8.52 10.34
N LYS A 163 -3.85 -9.30 9.72
CA LYS A 163 -5.08 -8.80 9.10
C LYS A 163 -6.08 -8.37 10.17
N HIS A 164 -6.64 -7.17 10.02
CA HIS A 164 -7.81 -6.73 10.79
C HIS A 164 -9.12 -7.18 10.14
N PRO A 165 -10.10 -7.65 10.93
CA PRO A 165 -11.48 -7.65 10.47
C PRO A 165 -11.90 -6.19 10.23
N ARG A 166 -12.43 -5.89 9.04
CA ARG A 166 -12.87 -4.56 8.61
C ARG A 166 -13.43 -3.73 9.77
N SER A 167 -12.78 -2.61 10.08
CA SER A 167 -13.41 -1.53 10.83
C SER A 167 -14.53 -0.98 9.97
N THR A 168 -15.76 -1.40 10.25
CA THR A 168 -16.98 -0.78 9.71
C THR A 168 -16.99 0.68 10.14
N VAL A 169 -16.54 1.58 9.26
CA VAL A 169 -16.75 3.02 9.42
C VAL A 169 -18.24 3.26 9.17
N SER A 170 -19.00 3.25 10.26
CA SER A 170 -20.38 3.72 10.29
C SER A 170 -20.38 5.23 10.03
N HIS A 171 -20.57 5.64 8.77
CA HIS A 171 -21.00 7.00 8.49
C HIS A 171 -22.40 7.20 9.09
N ARG A 172 -22.44 7.75 10.32
CA ARG A 172 -23.63 8.47 10.79
C ARG A 172 -23.81 9.66 9.87
N VAL A 173 -24.80 9.56 9.00
CA VAL A 173 -25.43 10.71 8.37
C VAL A 173 -26.05 11.51 9.50
N SER A 174 -25.47 12.66 9.82
CA SER A 174 -26.15 13.66 10.64
C SER A 174 -27.24 14.28 9.77
N GLU A 175 -28.48 14.07 10.17
CA GLU A 175 -29.67 14.82 9.72
C GLU A 175 -29.57 16.30 10.10
#